data_AF-A0ABD0RY76-F1
#
_entry.id   AF-A0ABD0RY76-F1
#
_cell.length_a   1.000
_cell.length_b   1.000
_cell.length_c   1.000
_cell.angle_alpha   90.00
_cell.angle_beta   90.00
_cell.angle_gamma   90.00
#
_symmetry.space_group_name_H-M   'P 1'
#
loop_
_entity.id
_entity.type
_entity.pdbx_description
1 polymer ?
#
loop_
_entity_poly.entity_id
_entity_poly.type
_entity_poly.pdbx_seq_one_letter_code
_entity_poly.pdbx_strand_id
1 'polypeptide(L)'
;MAVSGANLHNVFMLLTMEPLLARNPFLVLHVRRNHLVSDALRELTVYSDVDLKKPLKVIFDGEEAVDAGGVTKEFFLLLLKELMDPIYGMFTQYSESNLLWFSDK
;
A
#
# COMPACT_ATOMS: atom_id res chain seq x y z
N MET A 1 2.89 -26.72 7.21
CA MET A 1 3.94 -25.85 7.76
C MET A 1 4.51 -24.99 6.62
N ALA A 2 4.05 -23.76 6.45
CA ALA A 2 4.44 -22.88 5.33
C ALA A 2 5.06 -21.54 5.79
N VAL A 3 5.49 -21.45 7.05
CA VAL A 3 5.99 -20.20 7.67
C VAL A 3 7.51 -20.10 7.74
N SER A 4 8.26 -21.08 7.23
CA SER A 4 9.73 -21.09 7.34
C SER A 4 10.45 -20.38 6.19
N GLY A 5 9.95 -20.51 4.95
CA GLY A 5 10.61 -19.96 3.76
C GLY A 5 10.57 -18.44 3.66
N ALA A 6 9.43 -17.82 4.00
CA ALA A 6 9.29 -16.36 3.99
C ALA A 6 10.22 -15.69 5.02
N ASN A 7 10.34 -16.28 6.21
CA ASN A 7 11.25 -15.77 7.24
C ASN A 7 12.71 -15.87 6.81
N LEU A 8 13.12 -16.97 6.18
CA LEU A 8 14.50 -17.12 5.71
C LEU A 8 14.81 -16.20 4.52
N HIS A 9 13.85 -15.99 3.62
CA HIS A 9 13.99 -15.01 2.53
C HIS A 9 14.11 -13.59 3.08
N ASN A 10 13.32 -13.22 4.09
CA ASN A 10 13.40 -11.92 4.74
C ASN A 10 14.76 -11.73 5.46
N VAL A 11 15.26 -12.76 6.13
CA VAL A 11 16.58 -12.76 6.78
C VAL A 11 17.71 -12.67 5.74
N PHE A 12 17.61 -13.39 4.62
CA PHE A 12 18.58 -13.33 3.54
C PHE A 12 18.59 -11.94 2.87
N MET A 13 17.43 -11.36 2.59
CA MET A 13 17.31 -9.98 2.09
C MET A 13 17.93 -8.99 3.08
N LEU A 14 17.69 -9.14 4.38
CA LEU A 14 18.29 -8.31 5.42
C LEU A 14 19.82 -8.41 5.44
N LEU A 15 20.38 -9.62 5.32
CA LEU A 15 21.82 -9.89 5.38
C LEU A 15 22.58 -9.54 4.09
N THR A 16 21.89 -9.45 2.95
CA THR A 16 22.54 -9.23 1.63
C THR A 16 22.28 -7.86 1.02
N MET A 17 21.27 -7.13 1.50
CA MET A 17 20.86 -5.83 0.96
C MET A 17 21.27 -4.64 1.84
N GLU A 18 22.20 -4.79 2.80
CA GLU A 18 22.64 -3.69 3.67
C GLU A 18 23.02 -2.39 2.91
N PRO A 19 23.71 -2.42 1.75
CA PRO A 19 24.01 -1.20 1.00
C PRO A 19 22.81 -0.59 0.24
N LEU A 20 21.77 -1.37 -0.04
CA LEU A 20 20.57 -0.96 -0.80
C LEU A 20 19.41 -0.53 0.11
N LEU A 21 19.28 -1.14 1.30
CA LEU A 21 18.34 -0.73 2.35
C LEU A 21 18.75 0.59 3.05
N ALA A 22 19.99 1.03 2.84
CA ALA A 22 20.62 2.17 3.52
C ALA A 22 19.92 3.54 3.37
N ARG A 23 18.94 3.70 2.47
CA ARG A 23 18.24 4.98 2.27
C ARG A 23 17.01 5.20 3.15
N ASN A 24 16.23 4.15 3.45
CA ASN A 24 15.07 4.22 4.34
C ASN A 24 14.59 2.80 4.71
N PRO A 25 14.41 2.46 6.01
CA PRO A 25 13.89 1.16 6.42
C PRO A 25 12.40 0.94 6.09
N PHE A 26 11.66 1.99 5.74
CA PHE A 26 10.24 1.95 5.41
C PHE A 26 9.97 2.33 3.95
N LEU A 27 8.87 1.81 3.41
CA LEU A 27 8.19 2.38 2.25
C LEU A 27 7.33 3.55 2.75
N VAL A 28 7.70 4.79 2.42
CA VAL A 28 6.99 5.98 2.92
C VAL A 28 6.11 6.55 1.83
N LEU A 29 4.79 6.57 2.01
CA LEU A 29 3.87 7.19 1.07
C LEU A 29 3.39 8.53 1.61
N HIS A 30 3.64 9.60 0.85
CA HIS A 30 3.07 10.93 1.08
C HIS A 30 1.80 11.07 0.25
N VAL A 31 0.68 11.28 0.92
CA VAL A 31 -0.63 11.31 0.26
C VAL A 31 -1.50 12.45 0.79
N ARG A 32 -2.30 13.03 -0.10
CA ARG A 32 -3.34 14.01 0.28
C ARG A 32 -4.68 13.31 0.36
N ARG A 33 -5.49 13.62 1.39
CA ARG A 33 -6.82 13.00 1.59
C ARG A 33 -7.73 13.06 0.37
N ASN A 34 -7.66 14.16 -0.38
CA ASN A 34 -8.51 14.41 -1.55
C ASN A 34 -7.97 13.80 -2.85
N HIS A 35 -6.81 13.13 -2.81
CA HIS A 35 -6.11 12.62 -3.99
C HIS A 35 -5.48 11.24 -3.72
N LEU A 36 -6.06 10.45 -2.81
CA LEU A 36 -5.50 9.21 -2.28
C LEU A 36 -5.05 8.24 -3.38
N VAL A 37 -5.95 7.88 -4.30
CA VAL A 37 -5.63 6.92 -5.37
C VAL A 37 -4.49 7.43 -6.25
N SER A 38 -4.58 8.68 -6.70
CA SER A 38 -3.59 9.25 -7.62
C SER A 38 -2.21 9.45 -6.99
N ASP A 39 -2.16 9.89 -5.73
CA ASP A 39 -0.91 10.09 -5.01
C ASP A 39 -0.30 8.72 -4.65
N ALA A 40 -1.09 7.76 -4.18
CA ALA A 40 -0.60 6.40 -3.88
C ALA A 40 0.00 5.72 -5.12
N LEU A 41 -0.68 5.76 -6.27
CA LEU A 41 -0.16 5.21 -7.52
C LEU A 41 1.13 5.92 -7.94
N ARG A 42 1.16 7.25 -7.91
CA ARG A 42 2.36 8.03 -8.26
C ARG A 42 3.54 7.63 -7.39
N GLU A 43 3.38 7.61 -6.07
CA GLU A 43 4.45 7.23 -5.13
C GLU A 43 4.92 5.79 -5.40
N LEU A 44 3.99 4.83 -5.51
CA LEU A 44 4.32 3.42 -5.73
C LEU A 44 5.13 3.18 -7.03
N THR A 45 4.88 3.95 -8.09
CA THR A 45 5.60 3.79 -9.38
C THR A 45 7.08 4.16 -9.32
N VAL A 46 7.50 4.93 -8.32
CA VAL A 46 8.90 5.38 -8.18
C VAL A 46 9.76 4.34 -7.45
N TYR A 47 9.12 3.47 -6.67
CA TYR A 47 9.82 2.50 -5.83
C TYR A 47 10.23 1.25 -6.61
N SER A 48 11.38 0.68 -6.23
CA SER A 48 11.80 -0.62 -6.76
C SER A 48 11.00 -1.77 -6.14
N ASP A 49 10.98 -2.93 -6.79
CA ASP A 49 10.33 -4.14 -6.27
C ASP A 49 10.81 -4.56 -4.87
N VAL A 50 12.05 -4.20 -4.51
CA VAL A 50 12.61 -4.46 -3.18
C VAL A 50 12.05 -3.48 -2.16
N ASP A 51 11.90 -2.20 -2.53
CA ASP A 51 11.34 -1.17 -1.67
C ASP A 51 9.85 -1.40 -1.40
N LEU A 52 9.10 -1.91 -2.39
CA LEU A 52 7.68 -2.24 -2.25
C LEU A 52 7.40 -3.34 -1.19
N LYS A 53 8.42 -4.11 -0.80
CA LYS A 53 8.33 -5.15 0.25
C LYS A 53 8.66 -4.63 1.65
N LYS A 54 9.08 -3.37 1.79
CA LYS A 54 9.38 -2.77 3.09
C LYS A 54 8.10 -2.50 3.89
N PRO A 55 8.18 -2.42 5.23
CA PRO A 55 7.04 -2.00 6.04
C PRO A 55 6.53 -0.62 5.58
N LEU A 56 5.21 -0.50 5.42
CA LEU A 56 4.56 0.72 4.96
C LEU A 56 4.45 1.75 6.08
N LYS A 57 4.77 3.00 5.76
CA LYS A 57 4.48 4.17 6.58
C LYS A 57 3.73 5.18 5.72
N VAL A 58 2.53 5.55 6.13
CA VAL A 58 1.73 6.56 5.42
C VAL A 58 1.82 7.89 6.15
N ILE A 59 1.97 8.97 5.40
CA ILE A 59 1.97 10.34 5.88
C ILE A 59 0.90 11.10 5.10
N PHE A 60 -0.10 11.61 5.82
CA PHE A 60 -1.06 12.55 5.27
C PHE A 60 -0.44 13.95 5.27
N ASP A 61 -0.33 14.56 4.09
CA ASP A 61 0.32 15.86 3.95
C ASP A 61 -0.45 16.95 4.73
N GLY A 62 0.28 17.66 5.59
CA GLY A 62 -0.28 18.73 6.44
C GLY A 62 -0.94 18.23 7.73
N GLU A 63 -0.81 16.95 8.07
CA GLU A 63 -1.39 16.37 9.29
C GLU A 63 -0.31 15.82 10.22
N GLU A 64 -0.44 16.09 11.52
CA GLU A 64 0.39 15.46 12.53
C GLU A 64 -0.08 14.03 12.78
N ALA A 65 0.74 13.06 12.44
CA ALA A 65 0.47 11.66 12.73
C ALA A 65 0.63 11.39 14.23
N VAL A 66 -0.48 11.14 14.93
CA VAL A 66 -0.49 10.82 16.37
C VAL A 66 -0.17 9.33 16.62
N ASP A 67 -0.63 8.45 15.74
CA ASP A 67 -0.38 7.00 15.80
C ASP A 67 -0.16 6.42 14.39
N ALA A 68 1.02 5.82 14.17
CA ALA A 68 1.38 5.22 12.89
C ALA A 68 0.47 4.03 12.50
N GLY A 69 -0.03 3.27 13.47
CA GLY A 69 -0.93 2.15 13.25
C GLY A 69 -2.31 2.59 12.75
N GLY A 70 -2.90 3.56 13.46
CA GLY A 70 -4.18 4.19 13.08
C GLY A 70 -4.16 4.80 11.69
N VAL A 71 -3.10 5.55 11.35
CA VAL A 71 -2.95 6.22 10.04
C VAL A 71 -2.91 5.22 8.89
N THR A 72 -2.19 4.10 9.05
CA THR A 72 -2.09 3.07 8.00
C THR A 72 -3.44 2.37 7.79
N LYS A 73 -4.15 2.06 8.88
CA LYS A 73 -5.50 1.46 8.80
C LYS A 73 -6.49 2.41 8.11
N GLU A 74 -6.45 3.69 8.47
CA GLU A 74 -7.29 4.72 7.86
C GLU A 74 -7.01 4.86 6.36
N PHE A 75 -5.73 4.92 5.98
CA PHE A 75 -5.32 5.00 4.57
C PHE A 75 -5.94 3.87 3.73
N PHE A 76 -5.81 2.62 4.15
CA PHE A 76 -6.38 1.50 3.39
C PHE A 76 -7.91 1.54 3.35
N LEU A 77 -8.56 1.96 4.43
CA LEU A 77 -10.02 2.08 4.45
C LEU A 77 -10.52 3.11 3.44
N LEU A 78 -9.88 4.28 3.41
CA LEU A 78 -10.24 5.36 2.49
C LEU A 78 -9.90 5.00 1.04
N LEU A 79 -8.70 4.45 0.82
CA LEU A 79 -8.25 4.02 -0.50
C LEU A 79 -9.18 2.96 -1.08
N LEU A 80 -9.51 1.90 -0.34
CA LEU A 80 -10.42 0.86 -0.83
C LEU A 80 -11.81 1.41 -1.12
N LYS A 81 -12.33 2.28 -0.24
CA LYS A 81 -13.63 2.93 -0.48
C LYS A 81 -13.64 3.70 -1.81
N GLU A 82 -12.56 4.40 -2.11
CA GLU A 82 -12.42 5.16 -3.35
C GLU A 82 -12.24 4.24 -4.56
N LEU A 83 -11.40 3.21 -4.48
CA LEU A 83 -11.20 2.23 -5.57
C LEU A 83 -12.46 1.41 -5.89
N MET A 84 -13.34 1.22 -4.91
CA MET A 84 -14.63 0.56 -5.09
C MET A 84 -15.69 1.47 -5.73
N ASP A 85 -15.42 2.77 -5.88
CA ASP A 85 -16.32 3.67 -6.59
C ASP A 85 -16.35 3.29 -8.09
N PRO A 86 -17.55 3.08 -8.68
CA PRO A 86 -17.68 2.74 -10.10
C PRO A 86 -17.02 3.74 -11.06
N ILE A 87 -16.77 4.99 -10.64
CA ILE A 87 -16.06 6.01 -11.42
C ILE A 87 -14.67 5.53 -11.83
N TYR A 88 -13.99 4.74 -10.99
CA TYR A 88 -12.66 4.21 -11.30
C TYR A 88 -12.68 3.01 -12.25
N GLY A 89 -13.85 2.40 -12.46
CA GLY A 89 -14.01 1.28 -13.40
C GLY A 89 -13.26 0.00 -13.01
N MET A 90 -12.69 -0.10 -11.80
CA MET A 90 -11.87 -1.26 -11.41
C MET A 90 -12.72 -2.49 -11.08
N PHE A 91 -13.94 -2.28 -10.57
CA PHE A 91 -14.82 -3.34 -10.13
C PHE A 91 -16.24 -3.17 -10.68
N THR A 92 -16.90 -4.31 -10.89
CA THR A 92 -18.33 -4.41 -11.20
C THR A 92 -19.04 -5.02 -10.00
N GLN A 93 -20.10 -4.37 -9.52
CA GLN A 93 -20.94 -4.88 -8.44
C GLN A 93 -22.10 -5.71 -8.97
N TYR A 94 -22.29 -6.90 -8.42
CA TYR A 94 -23.46 -7.75 -8.68
C TYR A 94 -24.51 -7.52 -7.60
N SER A 95 -25.64 -6.89 -7.96
CA SER A 95 -26.69 -6.50 -7.01
C SER A 95 -27.34 -7.66 -6.28
N GLU A 96 -27.38 -8.85 -6.90
CA GLU A 96 -28.01 -10.04 -6.31
C GLU A 96 -27.20 -10.62 -5.15
N SER A 97 -25.88 -10.53 -5.20
CA SER A 97 -24.96 -11.14 -4.23
C SER A 97 -24.18 -10.12 -3.40
N ASN A 98 -24.25 -8.83 -3.75
CA ASN A 98 -23.40 -7.76 -3.23
C ASN A 98 -21.90 -8.04 -3.38
N LEU A 99 -21.52 -8.90 -4.33
CA LEU A 99 -20.13 -9.20 -4.63
C LEU A 99 -19.57 -8.19 -5.63
N LEU A 100 -18.27 -7.94 -5.51
CA LEU A 100 -17.48 -7.18 -6.47
C LEU A 100 -16.56 -8.12 -7.23
N TRP A 101 -16.51 -7.97 -8.54
CA TRP A 101 -15.53 -8.64 -9.40
C TRP A 101 -14.75 -7.60 -10.19
N PHE A 102 -13.54 -7.94 -10.62
CA PHE A 102 -12.77 -7.08 -11.51
C PHE A 102 -13.58 -6.76 -12.77
N SER A 103 -13.54 -5.51 -13.21
CA SER A 103 -14.25 -5.12 -14.42
C SER A 103 -13.55 -5.68 -15.67
N ASP A 104 -14.35 -6.12 -16.64
CA ASP A 104 -13.88 -6.62 -17.93
C ASP A 104 -13.73 -5.50 -18.99
N LYS A 105 -13.99 -4.24 -18.57
CA LYS A 105 -14.00 -3.05 -19.43
C LYS A 105 -12.64 -2.41 -19.60
#